data_AF-A0A3D9ZSY7-F1
#
_entry.id   AF-A0A3D9ZSY7-F1
#
_cell.length_a   1.000
_cell.length_b   1.000
_cell.length_c   1.000
_cell.angle_alpha   90.00
_cell.angle_beta   90.00
_cell.angle_gamma   90.00
#
_symmetry.space_group_name_H-M   'P 1'
#
loop_
_entity.id
_entity.type
_entity.pdbx_description
1 polymer ?
#
loop_
_entity_poly.entity_id
_entity_poly.type
_entity_poly.pdbx_seq_one_letter_code
_entity_poly.pdbx_strand_id
1 'polypeptide(L)'
;MLTIGQLAAYAGVTARTVRHYHQIGLLPEPERDDSGYRRYGAKAVVSLIKIRTLANAGVPLSQVGPLLEAEPAAFADALQRIDRDLRDEIDRLETSRKQIAQLTTGDTLALPSDVLHYLDRLREIGASERMIDGEREGWILVAARWPDQIPEVMAGKLAQLDDPHHVRLYRLLSEIIDSDPVDDRLLEEAADIMANLAEQAFAAGELNFEEMAQDEVAVGLLDGLLLESDPRAGRMLELMRERGWVGWTRLERLDAPCQR
;
A
#
# COMPACT_ATOMS: atom_id res chain seq x y z
N MET A 1 42.18 -7.08 40.30
CA MET A 1 41.92 -5.90 39.43
C MET A 1 41.92 -6.38 37.99
N LEU A 2 40.98 -5.91 37.16
CA LEU A 2 40.81 -6.32 35.75
C LEU A 2 41.27 -5.23 34.79
N THR A 3 41.77 -5.62 33.61
CA THR A 3 41.91 -4.71 32.46
C THR A 3 40.53 -4.39 31.86
N ILE A 4 40.44 -3.36 31.01
CA ILE A 4 39.19 -3.04 30.31
C ILE A 4 38.67 -4.21 29.46
N GLY A 5 39.57 -4.99 28.84
CA GLY A 5 39.20 -6.17 28.06
C GLY A 5 38.62 -7.29 28.92
N GLN A 6 39.23 -7.55 30.08
CA GLN A 6 38.72 -8.55 31.04
C GLN A 6 37.40 -8.11 31.68
N LEU A 7 37.26 -6.82 32.02
CA LEU A 7 36.01 -6.25 32.52
C LEU A 7 34.88 -6.42 31.49
N ALA A 8 35.15 -6.04 30.24
CA ALA A 8 34.21 -6.14 29.15
C ALA A 8 33.78 -7.61 28.91
N ALA A 9 34.75 -8.52 28.86
CA ALA A 9 34.49 -9.95 28.70
C ALA A 9 33.62 -10.50 29.85
N TYR A 10 33.94 -10.16 31.10
CA TYR A 10 33.16 -10.62 32.26
C TYR A 10 31.72 -10.11 32.23
N ALA A 11 31.53 -8.84 31.86
CA ALA A 11 30.21 -8.25 31.74
C ALA A 11 29.51 -8.58 30.41
N GLY A 12 30.14 -9.34 29.50
CA GLY A 12 29.63 -9.70 28.18
C GLY A 12 29.33 -8.50 27.28
N VAL A 13 30.18 -7.47 27.33
CA VAL A 13 30.12 -6.29 26.46
C VAL A 13 31.46 -6.12 25.73
N THR A 14 31.53 -5.17 24.81
CA THR A 14 32.79 -4.83 24.14
C THR A 14 33.58 -3.79 24.95
N ALA A 15 34.90 -3.77 24.81
CA ALA A 15 35.72 -2.69 25.38
C ALA A 15 35.31 -1.31 24.85
N ARG A 16 34.77 -1.25 23.61
CA ARG A 16 34.19 -0.03 23.04
C ARG A 16 32.97 0.44 23.83
N THR A 17 32.08 -0.47 24.21
CA THR A 17 30.91 -0.19 25.06
C THR A 17 31.35 0.38 26.42
N VAL A 18 32.37 -0.21 27.06
CA VAL A 18 32.90 0.31 28.33
C VAL A 18 33.44 1.74 28.16
N ARG A 19 34.19 2.02 27.09
CA ARG A 19 34.66 3.38 26.78
C ARG A 19 33.52 4.35 26.55
N HIS A 20 32.47 3.92 25.86
CA HIS A 20 31.28 4.73 25.63
C HIS A 20 30.61 5.10 26.96
N TYR A 21 30.44 4.14 27.87
CA TYR A 21 29.87 4.40 29.19
C TYR A 21 30.73 5.33 30.05
N HIS A 22 32.06 5.29 29.92
CA HIS A 22 32.93 6.31 30.51
C HIS A 22 32.69 7.70 29.91
N GLN A 23 32.60 7.80 28.58
CA GLN A 23 32.41 9.08 27.88
C GLN A 23 31.11 9.78 28.25
N ILE A 24 30.02 9.02 28.42
CA ILE A 24 28.71 9.56 28.82
C ILE A 24 28.55 9.67 30.35
N GLY A 25 29.61 9.38 31.13
CA GLY A 25 29.61 9.47 32.60
C GLY A 25 28.83 8.36 33.32
N LEU A 26 28.35 7.34 32.61
CA LEU A 26 27.54 6.26 33.18
C LEU A 26 28.35 5.24 33.98
N LEU A 27 29.64 5.09 33.65
CA LEU A 27 30.58 4.29 34.43
C LEU A 27 31.77 5.19 34.82
N PRO A 28 32.16 5.28 36.10
CA PRO A 28 33.30 6.10 36.50
C PRO A 28 34.59 5.54 35.90
N GLU A 29 35.42 6.40 35.34
CA GLU A 29 36.71 6.02 34.77
C GLU A 29 37.79 6.00 35.88
N PRO A 30 38.42 4.84 36.16
CA PRO A 30 39.45 4.77 37.19
C PRO A 30 40.74 5.46 36.73
N GLU A 31 41.51 5.92 37.71
CA GLU A 31 42.87 6.41 37.49
C GLU A 31 43.76 5.33 36.86
N ARG A 32 44.83 5.78 36.21
CA ARG A 32 45.84 4.88 35.67
C ARG A 32 46.77 4.47 36.80
N ASP A 33 47.10 3.18 36.85
CA ASP A 33 48.13 2.67 37.77
C ASP A 33 49.54 3.12 37.36
N ASP A 34 50.54 2.80 38.17
CA ASP A 34 51.96 3.11 37.91
C ASP A 34 52.48 2.53 36.58
N SER A 35 51.81 1.52 36.04
CA SER A 35 52.10 0.92 34.74
C SER A 35 51.38 1.60 33.56
N GLY A 36 50.62 2.67 33.83
CA GLY A 36 49.88 3.46 32.85
C GLY A 36 48.54 2.85 32.42
N TYR A 37 48.12 1.74 33.03
CA TYR A 37 46.90 1.00 32.67
C TYR A 37 45.76 1.30 33.64
N ARG A 38 44.52 1.30 33.12
CA ARG A 38 43.31 1.37 33.94
C ARG A 38 43.00 0.01 34.55
N ARG A 39 42.70 0.02 35.84
CA ARG A 39 42.40 -1.18 36.63
C ARG A 39 41.02 -1.10 37.24
N TYR A 40 40.22 -2.14 37.01
CA TYR A 40 38.83 -2.20 37.44
C TYR A 40 38.67 -3.20 38.58
N GLY A 41 38.07 -2.76 39.69
CA GLY A 41 37.72 -3.63 40.82
C GLY A 41 36.37 -4.32 40.64
N ALA A 42 36.02 -5.18 41.60
CA ALA A 42 34.75 -5.91 41.60
C ALA A 42 33.53 -4.97 41.56
N LYS A 43 33.60 -3.79 42.20
CA LYS A 43 32.51 -2.79 42.15
C LYS A 43 32.23 -2.31 40.72
N ALA A 44 33.26 -2.08 39.92
CA ALA A 44 33.10 -1.68 38.52
C ALA A 44 32.45 -2.78 37.68
N VAL A 45 32.76 -4.06 37.99
CA VAL A 45 32.10 -5.22 37.36
C VAL A 45 30.61 -5.23 37.70
N VAL A 46 30.26 -5.09 38.98
CA VAL A 46 28.85 -5.04 39.42
C VAL A 46 28.10 -3.89 38.76
N SER A 47 28.67 -2.68 38.74
CA SER A 47 28.05 -1.53 38.08
C SER A 47 27.83 -1.79 36.59
N LEU A 48 28.83 -2.34 35.90
CA LEU A 48 28.73 -2.64 34.47
C LEU A 48 27.65 -3.70 34.17
N ILE A 49 27.52 -4.72 35.02
CA ILE A 49 26.45 -5.73 34.89
C ILE A 49 25.09 -5.07 35.08
N LYS A 50 24.90 -4.23 36.11
CA LYS A 50 23.62 -3.54 36.33
C LYS A 50 23.25 -2.63 35.16
N ILE A 51 24.21 -1.83 34.67
CA ILE A 51 24.02 -0.99 33.48
C ILE A 51 23.56 -1.82 32.29
N ARG A 52 24.24 -2.94 32.02
CA ARG A 52 23.89 -3.84 30.92
C ARG A 52 22.51 -4.44 31.10
N THR A 53 22.14 -4.89 32.29
CA THR A 53 20.81 -5.49 32.54
C THR A 53 19.70 -4.50 32.24
N LEU A 54 19.82 -3.25 32.69
CA LEU A 54 18.83 -2.20 32.41
C LEU A 54 18.79 -1.86 30.92
N ALA A 55 19.94 -1.65 30.29
CA ALA A 55 20.01 -1.36 28.86
C ALA A 55 19.40 -2.49 28.01
N ASN A 56 19.65 -3.75 28.36
CA ASN A 56 19.06 -4.91 27.69
C ASN A 56 17.54 -5.02 27.89
N ALA A 57 17.01 -4.50 29.00
CA ALA A 57 15.58 -4.44 29.26
C ALA A 57 14.88 -3.29 28.52
N GLY A 58 15.60 -2.52 27.69
CA GLY A 58 15.05 -1.40 26.93
C GLY A 58 15.08 -0.07 27.69
N VAL A 59 15.71 0.00 28.87
CA VAL A 59 15.86 1.26 29.59
C VAL A 59 16.82 2.19 28.83
N PRO A 60 16.41 3.43 28.50
CA PRO A 60 17.28 4.39 27.84
C PRO A 60 18.54 4.67 28.67
N LEU A 61 19.72 4.69 28.04
CA LEU A 61 21.00 4.91 28.75
C LEU A 61 21.04 6.22 29.56
N SER A 62 20.29 7.24 29.13
CA SER A 62 20.13 8.50 29.85
C SER A 62 19.42 8.36 31.20
N GLN A 63 18.61 7.30 31.39
CA GLN A 63 17.90 7.03 32.65
C GLN A 63 18.62 6.00 33.54
N VAL A 64 19.56 5.22 32.98
CA VAL A 64 20.26 4.16 33.73
C VAL A 64 21.05 4.73 34.92
N GLY A 65 21.76 5.85 34.74
CA GLY A 65 22.53 6.48 35.83
C GLY A 65 21.64 6.86 37.02
N PRO A 66 20.62 7.70 36.82
CA PRO A 66 19.66 8.07 37.86
C PRO A 66 18.99 6.85 38.54
N LEU A 67 18.69 5.80 37.79
CA LEU A 67 18.12 4.57 38.34
C LEU A 67 19.09 3.84 39.28
N LEU A 68 20.38 3.79 38.95
CA LEU A 68 21.37 3.11 39.79
C LEU A 68 21.65 3.83 41.11
N GLU A 69 21.37 5.13 41.16
CA GLU A 69 21.50 5.98 42.34
C GLU A 69 20.19 6.12 43.12
N ALA A 70 19.06 5.65 42.57
CA ALA A 70 17.75 5.77 43.18
C ALA A 70 17.57 4.83 44.39
N GLU A 71 16.83 5.32 45.38
CA GLU A 71 16.34 4.48 46.49
C GLU A 71 15.37 3.40 45.98
N PRO A 72 15.23 2.25 46.68
CA PRO A 72 14.47 1.10 46.20
C PRO A 72 13.05 1.39 45.73
N ALA A 73 12.33 2.28 46.42
CA ALA A 73 10.97 2.69 46.04
C ALA A 73 10.97 3.50 44.73
N ALA A 74 11.83 4.51 44.63
CA ALA A 74 11.96 5.34 43.43
C ALA A 74 12.45 4.54 42.21
N PHE A 75 13.31 3.55 42.43
CA PHE A 75 13.74 2.60 41.40
C PHE A 75 12.56 1.77 40.87
N ALA A 76 11.75 1.21 41.76
CA ALA A 76 10.57 0.43 41.37
C ALA A 76 9.55 1.28 40.59
N ASP A 77 9.26 2.49 41.06
CA ASP A 77 8.32 3.42 40.40
C ASP A 77 8.81 3.84 39.01
N ALA A 78 10.11 4.08 38.87
CA ALA A 78 10.71 4.41 37.59
C ALA A 78 10.66 3.23 36.61
N LEU A 79 10.91 2.01 37.07
CA LEU A 79 10.80 0.81 36.23
C LEU A 79 9.35 0.54 35.78
N GLN A 80 8.37 0.77 36.66
CA GLN A 80 6.95 0.68 36.32
C GLN A 80 6.50 1.72 35.29
N ARG A 81 7.06 2.93 35.32
CA ARG A 81 6.82 3.93 34.27
C ARG A 81 7.38 3.48 32.93
N ILE A 82 8.63 3.01 32.91
CA ILE A 82 9.26 2.52 31.67
C ILE A 82 8.47 1.34 31.07
N ASP A 83 8.04 0.38 31.90
CA ASP A 83 7.20 -0.74 31.46
C ASP A 83 5.86 -0.28 30.87
N ARG A 84 5.24 0.76 31.45
CA ARG A 84 4.02 1.36 30.89
C ARG A 84 4.28 2.05 29.56
N ASP A 85 5.33 2.87 29.46
CA ASP A 85 5.70 3.57 28.23
C ASP A 85 5.97 2.58 27.09
N LEU A 86 6.65 1.46 27.39
CA LEU A 86 6.90 0.38 26.44
C LEU A 86 5.60 -0.31 25.99
N ARG A 87 4.63 -0.53 26.89
CA ARG A 87 3.32 -1.07 26.51
C ARG A 87 2.56 -0.11 25.59
N ASP A 88 2.54 1.17 25.92
CA ASP A 88 1.90 2.20 25.10
C ASP A 88 2.56 2.27 23.71
N GLU A 89 3.88 2.11 23.63
CA GLU A 89 4.61 2.05 22.36
C GLU A 89 4.28 0.78 21.57
N ILE A 90 4.19 -0.38 22.23
CA ILE A 90 3.75 -1.64 21.60
C ILE A 90 2.34 -1.48 21.02
N ASP A 91 1.39 -0.94 21.78
CA ASP A 91 0.01 -0.75 21.32
C ASP A 91 -0.07 0.19 20.10
N ARG A 92 0.74 1.25 20.10
CA ARG A 92 0.87 2.15 18.93
C ARG A 92 1.48 1.46 17.72
N LEU A 93 2.54 0.67 17.92
CA LEU A 93 3.19 -0.08 16.85
C LEU A 93 2.26 -1.17 16.30
N GLU A 94 1.50 -1.86 17.14
CA GLU A 94 0.50 -2.83 16.71
C GLU A 94 -0.65 -2.19 15.93
N THR A 95 -1.12 -1.03 16.38
CA THR A 95 -2.13 -0.24 15.64
C THR A 95 -1.61 0.17 14.28
N SER A 96 -0.37 0.68 14.20
CA SER A 96 0.27 1.07 12.95
C SER A 96 0.46 -0.14 12.02
N ARG A 97 0.85 -1.30 12.57
CA ARG A 97 0.96 -2.55 11.81
C ARG A 97 -0.39 -3.01 11.26
N LYS A 98 -1.47 -2.90 12.04
CA LYS A 98 -2.84 -3.22 11.58
C LYS A 98 -3.27 -2.29 10.45
N GLN A 99 -3.01 -0.98 10.58
CA GLN A 99 -3.27 -0.01 9.52
C GLN A 99 -2.48 -0.36 8.26
N ILE A 100 -1.15 -0.57 8.36
CA ILE A 100 -0.32 -0.97 7.21
C ILE A 100 -0.82 -2.28 6.59
N ALA A 101 -1.25 -3.26 7.38
CA ALA A 101 -1.83 -4.50 6.85
C ALA A 101 -3.13 -4.25 6.06
N GLN A 102 -3.97 -3.33 6.53
CA GLN A 102 -5.14 -2.85 5.78
C GLN A 102 -4.74 -2.13 4.50
N LEU A 103 -3.62 -1.38 4.50
CA LEU A 103 -3.09 -0.73 3.29
C LEU A 103 -2.48 -1.73 2.29
N THR A 104 -1.83 -2.79 2.79
CA THR A 104 -1.14 -3.81 1.99
C THR A 104 -2.12 -4.83 1.40
N THR A 105 -3.30 -4.95 2.00
CA THR A 105 -4.44 -5.61 1.38
C THR A 105 -5.04 -4.60 0.40
N GLY A 106 -4.31 -4.35 -0.71
CA GLY A 106 -4.30 -3.20 -1.65
C GLY A 106 -5.63 -2.74 -2.28
N ASP A 107 -6.72 -3.21 -1.70
CA ASP A 107 -8.09 -3.13 -2.13
C ASP A 107 -8.87 -2.08 -1.31
N THR A 108 -8.69 -1.96 0.01
CA THR A 108 -9.58 -1.13 0.86
C THR A 108 -9.13 0.33 1.03
N LEU A 109 -7.98 0.72 0.48
CA LEU A 109 -7.42 2.06 0.70
C LEU A 109 -8.15 3.17 -0.09
N ALA A 110 -8.79 2.79 -1.19
CA ALA A 110 -9.43 3.72 -2.11
C ALA A 110 -10.74 3.19 -2.72
N LEU A 111 -11.07 1.91 -2.54
CA LEU A 111 -12.21 1.28 -3.20
C LEU A 111 -13.20 0.64 -2.21
N PRO A 112 -14.51 0.89 -2.38
CA PRO A 112 -15.57 0.17 -1.67
C PRO A 112 -15.53 -1.35 -1.93
N SER A 113 -16.05 -2.15 -1.00
CA SER A 113 -16.06 -3.62 -1.09
C SER A 113 -16.72 -4.17 -2.35
N ASP A 114 -17.73 -3.48 -2.88
CA ASP A 114 -18.43 -3.89 -4.09
C ASP A 114 -17.51 -3.84 -5.33
N VAL A 115 -16.61 -2.86 -5.38
CA VAL A 115 -15.61 -2.75 -6.46
C VAL A 115 -14.59 -3.88 -6.36
N LEU A 116 -14.17 -4.24 -5.15
CA LEU A 116 -13.23 -5.33 -4.92
C LEU A 116 -13.80 -6.66 -5.40
N HIS A 117 -15.07 -6.90 -5.07
CA HIS A 117 -15.78 -8.08 -5.56
C HIS A 117 -15.86 -8.09 -7.10
N TYR A 118 -16.10 -6.94 -7.74
CA TYR A 118 -16.06 -6.82 -9.19
C TYR A 118 -14.66 -7.14 -9.78
N LEU A 119 -13.58 -6.61 -9.20
CA LEU A 119 -12.22 -6.89 -9.66
C LEU A 119 -11.85 -8.38 -9.47
N ASP A 120 -12.27 -9.00 -8.37
CA ASP A 120 -12.10 -10.44 -8.16
C ASP A 120 -12.86 -11.26 -9.21
N ARG A 121 -14.08 -10.85 -9.57
CA ARG A 121 -14.85 -11.50 -10.64
C ARG A 121 -14.16 -11.37 -12.00
N LEU A 122 -13.55 -10.22 -12.32
CA LEU A 122 -12.74 -10.07 -13.52
C LEU A 122 -11.56 -11.06 -13.55
N ARG A 123 -10.88 -11.24 -12.42
CA ARG A 123 -9.80 -12.23 -12.28
C ARG A 123 -10.29 -13.65 -12.52
N GLU A 124 -11.45 -14.01 -11.97
CA GLU A 124 -12.04 -15.34 -12.12
C GLU A 124 -12.45 -15.66 -13.57
N ILE A 125 -12.91 -14.66 -14.34
CA ILE A 125 -13.23 -14.85 -15.75
C ILE A 125 -11.99 -14.85 -16.65
N GLY A 126 -10.80 -14.59 -16.10
CA GLY A 126 -9.52 -14.68 -16.79
C GLY A 126 -9.02 -13.36 -17.39
N ALA A 127 -9.43 -12.22 -16.82
CA ALA A 127 -8.78 -10.96 -17.13
C ALA A 127 -7.33 -10.96 -16.62
N SER A 128 -6.41 -10.31 -17.35
CA SER A 128 -5.01 -10.19 -16.91
C SER A 128 -4.88 -9.18 -15.77
N GLU A 129 -3.83 -9.31 -14.94
CA GLU A 129 -3.60 -8.35 -13.85
C GLU A 129 -3.39 -6.92 -14.39
N ARG A 130 -2.81 -6.75 -15.60
CA ARG A 130 -2.70 -5.42 -16.22
C ARG A 130 -4.05 -4.81 -16.56
N MET A 131 -5.01 -5.62 -17.03
CA MET A 131 -6.38 -5.16 -17.27
C MET A 131 -7.08 -4.80 -15.96
N ILE A 132 -6.91 -5.63 -14.92
CA ILE A 132 -7.49 -5.41 -13.59
C ILE A 132 -6.93 -4.13 -12.95
N ASP A 133 -5.64 -3.85 -13.10
CA ASP A 133 -5.02 -2.62 -12.60
C ASP A 133 -5.59 -1.38 -13.30
N GLY A 134 -5.82 -1.43 -14.62
CA GLY A 134 -6.48 -0.35 -15.35
C GLY A 134 -7.92 -0.10 -14.89
N GLU A 135 -8.71 -1.17 -14.69
CA GLU A 135 -10.06 -1.06 -14.12
C GLU A 135 -10.03 -0.48 -12.71
N ARG A 136 -9.08 -0.92 -11.88
CA ARG A 136 -8.88 -0.43 -10.51
C ARG A 136 -8.65 1.08 -10.49
N GLU A 137 -7.75 1.59 -11.32
CA GLU A 137 -7.45 3.03 -11.40
C GLU A 137 -8.67 3.84 -11.83
N GLY A 138 -9.43 3.35 -12.81
CA GLY A 138 -10.70 3.97 -13.23
C GLY A 138 -11.71 4.04 -12.10
N TRP A 139 -11.90 2.93 -11.37
CA TRP A 139 -12.86 2.89 -10.26
C TRP A 139 -12.45 3.73 -9.05
N ILE A 140 -11.15 3.99 -8.85
CA ILE A 140 -10.70 4.91 -7.79
C ILE A 140 -11.21 6.32 -8.08
N LEU A 141 -11.14 6.78 -9.33
CA LEU A 141 -11.65 8.09 -9.73
C LEU A 141 -13.17 8.18 -9.55
N VAL A 142 -13.90 7.15 -9.96
CA VAL A 142 -15.37 7.11 -9.83
C VAL A 142 -15.79 7.06 -8.36
N ALA A 143 -15.18 6.20 -7.55
CA ALA A 143 -15.51 6.05 -6.13
C ALA A 143 -15.18 7.31 -5.31
N ALA A 144 -14.14 8.05 -5.68
CA ALA A 144 -13.81 9.32 -5.04
C ALA A 144 -14.85 10.42 -5.34
N ARG A 145 -15.47 10.41 -6.53
CA ARG A 145 -16.38 11.46 -6.98
C ARG A 145 -17.85 11.14 -6.70
N TRP A 146 -18.26 9.88 -6.83
CA TRP A 146 -19.64 9.41 -6.64
C TRP A 146 -19.72 8.17 -5.75
N PRO A 147 -19.30 8.26 -4.48
CA PRO A 147 -19.30 7.10 -3.58
C PRO A 147 -20.69 6.48 -3.38
N ASP A 148 -21.74 7.30 -3.38
CA ASP A 148 -23.13 6.85 -3.13
C ASP A 148 -23.73 6.07 -4.30
N GLN A 149 -23.20 6.23 -5.52
CA GLN A 149 -23.68 5.52 -6.73
C GLN A 149 -22.97 4.18 -6.94
N ILE A 150 -21.84 3.94 -6.25
CA ILE A 150 -21.02 2.73 -6.44
C ILE A 150 -21.84 1.44 -6.29
N PRO A 151 -22.69 1.24 -5.26
CA PRO A 151 -23.40 -0.02 -5.09
C PRO A 151 -24.31 -0.37 -6.28
N GLU A 152 -25.04 0.61 -6.82
CA GLU A 152 -25.96 0.41 -7.95
C GLU A 152 -25.18 0.11 -9.24
N VAL A 153 -24.13 0.89 -9.49
CA VAL A 153 -23.27 0.71 -10.66
C VAL A 153 -22.56 -0.65 -10.63
N MET A 154 -22.05 -1.06 -9.47
CA MET A 154 -21.38 -2.36 -9.30
C MET A 154 -22.34 -3.53 -9.52
N ALA A 155 -23.60 -3.42 -9.10
CA ALA A 155 -24.61 -4.45 -9.35
C ALA A 155 -24.83 -4.66 -10.87
N GLY A 156 -24.94 -3.57 -11.64
CA GLY A 156 -25.06 -3.63 -13.10
C GLY A 156 -23.81 -4.22 -13.77
N LYS A 157 -22.62 -3.79 -13.34
CA LYS A 157 -21.34 -4.30 -13.84
C LYS A 157 -21.14 -5.78 -13.57
N LEU A 158 -21.50 -6.25 -12.38
CA LEU A 158 -21.44 -7.67 -12.03
C LEU A 158 -22.41 -8.49 -12.88
N ALA A 159 -23.63 -8.00 -13.11
CA ALA A 159 -24.61 -8.67 -13.97
C ALA A 159 -24.13 -8.77 -15.43
N GLN A 160 -23.43 -7.74 -15.94
CA GLN A 160 -22.81 -7.79 -17.27
C GLN A 160 -21.78 -8.93 -17.39
N LEU A 161 -21.07 -9.30 -16.32
CA LEU A 161 -20.10 -10.41 -16.34
C LEU A 161 -20.74 -11.80 -16.44
N ASP A 162 -22.07 -11.92 -16.32
CA ASP A 162 -22.79 -13.16 -16.60
C ASP A 162 -23.04 -13.35 -18.11
N ASP A 163 -22.91 -12.29 -18.92
CA ASP A 163 -23.04 -12.35 -20.37
C ASP A 163 -21.73 -12.86 -21.03
N PRO A 164 -21.77 -13.96 -21.81
CA PRO A 164 -20.62 -14.47 -22.54
C PRO A 164 -19.91 -13.44 -23.44
N HIS A 165 -20.64 -12.45 -23.98
CA HIS A 165 -20.05 -11.41 -24.83
C HIS A 165 -19.13 -10.48 -24.03
N HIS A 166 -19.53 -10.07 -22.83
CA HIS A 166 -18.70 -9.28 -21.91
C HIS A 166 -17.48 -10.09 -21.43
N VAL A 167 -17.68 -11.37 -21.09
CA VAL A 167 -16.55 -12.25 -20.70
C VAL A 167 -15.55 -12.41 -21.85
N ARG A 168 -16.02 -12.57 -23.08
CA ARG A 168 -15.15 -12.63 -24.27
C ARG A 168 -14.40 -11.32 -24.48
N LEU A 169 -15.08 -10.19 -24.32
CA LEU A 169 -14.47 -8.87 -24.45
C LEU A 169 -13.30 -8.68 -23.46
N TYR A 170 -13.49 -8.92 -22.17
CA TYR A 170 -12.42 -8.75 -21.17
C TYR A 170 -11.22 -9.67 -21.44
N ARG A 171 -11.43 -10.89 -21.93
CA ARG A 171 -10.36 -11.79 -22.33
C ARG A 171 -9.59 -11.27 -23.54
N LEU A 172 -10.29 -10.77 -24.56
CA LEU A 172 -9.66 -10.18 -25.75
C LEU A 172 -8.86 -8.93 -25.38
N LEU A 173 -9.44 -8.03 -24.57
CA LEU A 173 -8.73 -6.84 -24.10
C LEU A 173 -7.48 -7.21 -23.29
N SER A 174 -7.56 -8.23 -22.44
CA SER A 174 -6.41 -8.74 -21.70
C SER A 174 -5.32 -9.29 -22.64
N GLU A 175 -5.72 -10.08 -23.65
CA GLU A 175 -4.81 -10.60 -24.67
C GLU A 175 -4.17 -9.45 -25.46
N ILE A 176 -4.94 -8.43 -25.83
CA ILE A 176 -4.44 -7.23 -26.51
C ILE A 176 -3.43 -6.51 -25.64
N ILE A 177 -3.71 -6.26 -24.36
CA ILE A 177 -2.81 -5.52 -23.46
C ILE A 177 -1.50 -6.28 -23.23
N ASP A 178 -1.56 -7.61 -23.12
CA ASP A 178 -0.38 -8.44 -22.84
C ASP A 178 0.43 -8.82 -24.09
N SER A 179 -0.14 -8.69 -25.29
CA SER A 179 0.52 -9.07 -26.55
C SER A 179 1.52 -8.03 -27.02
N ASP A 180 2.70 -8.47 -27.47
CA ASP A 180 3.67 -7.67 -28.22
C ASP A 180 4.26 -8.56 -29.33
N PRO A 181 4.04 -8.27 -30.64
CA PRO A 181 3.47 -7.05 -31.24
C PRO A 181 1.94 -6.98 -31.22
N VAL A 182 1.41 -5.81 -31.60
CA VAL A 182 -0.04 -5.54 -31.73
C VAL A 182 -0.66 -6.44 -32.81
N ASP A 183 -1.66 -7.25 -32.45
CA ASP A 183 -2.50 -7.98 -33.42
C ASP A 183 -3.75 -7.16 -33.74
N ASP A 184 -3.74 -6.48 -34.89
CA ASP A 184 -4.87 -5.67 -35.38
C ASP A 184 -6.17 -6.49 -35.51
N ARG A 185 -6.08 -7.81 -35.72
CA ARG A 185 -7.25 -8.69 -35.79
C ARG A 185 -7.97 -8.80 -34.44
N LEU A 186 -7.22 -8.81 -33.34
CA LEU A 186 -7.82 -8.84 -32.00
C LEU A 186 -8.49 -7.50 -31.69
N LEU A 187 -7.88 -6.39 -32.11
CA LEU A 187 -8.48 -5.06 -31.99
C LEU A 187 -9.80 -4.93 -32.75
N GLU A 188 -9.86 -5.43 -34.00
CA GLU A 188 -11.09 -5.49 -34.81
C GLU A 188 -12.18 -6.33 -34.15
N GLU A 189 -11.84 -7.54 -33.66
CA GLU A 189 -12.80 -8.43 -32.97
C GLU A 189 -13.34 -7.77 -31.69
N ALA A 190 -12.48 -7.14 -30.89
CA ALA A 190 -12.89 -6.42 -29.70
C ALA A 190 -13.82 -5.23 -30.04
N ALA A 191 -13.49 -4.46 -31.09
CA ALA A 191 -14.33 -3.35 -31.56
C ALA A 191 -15.72 -3.83 -32.04
N ASP A 192 -15.79 -4.96 -32.75
CA ASP A 192 -17.08 -5.56 -33.16
C ASP A 192 -17.94 -5.95 -31.96
N ILE A 193 -17.34 -6.57 -30.93
CA ILE A 193 -18.07 -6.94 -29.71
C ILE A 193 -18.56 -5.69 -28.98
N MET A 194 -17.70 -4.68 -28.81
CA MET A 194 -18.08 -3.44 -28.13
C MET A 194 -19.19 -2.70 -28.87
N ALA A 195 -19.15 -2.62 -30.21
CA ALA A 195 -20.20 -1.98 -30.99
C ALA A 195 -21.55 -2.71 -30.82
N ASN A 196 -21.55 -4.05 -30.85
CA ASN A 196 -22.76 -4.83 -30.61
C ASN A 196 -23.32 -4.64 -29.19
N LEU A 197 -22.45 -4.61 -28.17
CA LEU A 197 -22.87 -4.35 -26.79
C LEU A 197 -23.42 -2.93 -26.62
N ALA A 198 -22.80 -1.93 -27.27
CA ALA A 198 -23.28 -0.55 -27.26
C ALA A 198 -24.65 -0.41 -27.94
N GLU A 199 -24.88 -1.10 -29.05
CA GLU A 199 -26.19 -1.16 -29.71
C GLU A 199 -27.27 -1.78 -28.83
N GLN A 200 -26.95 -2.88 -28.13
CA GLN A 200 -27.88 -3.54 -27.22
C GLN A 200 -28.23 -2.64 -26.04
N ALA A 201 -27.24 -1.99 -25.42
CA ALA A 201 -27.45 -1.04 -24.34
C ALA A 201 -28.30 0.16 -24.79
N PHE A 202 -28.05 0.69 -26.00
CA PHE A 202 -28.87 1.76 -26.58
C PHE A 202 -30.32 1.33 -26.78
N ALA A 203 -30.53 0.13 -27.33
CA ALA A 203 -31.86 -0.41 -27.56
C ALA A 203 -32.63 -0.69 -26.26
N ALA A 204 -31.91 -1.09 -25.20
CA ALA A 204 -32.47 -1.31 -23.86
C ALA A 204 -32.74 0.00 -23.09
N GLY A 205 -32.23 1.15 -23.57
CA GLY A 205 -32.27 2.42 -22.83
C GLY A 205 -31.33 2.43 -21.62
N GLU A 206 -30.34 1.53 -21.59
CA GLU A 206 -29.39 1.32 -20.50
C GLU A 206 -28.12 2.15 -20.66
N LEU A 207 -28.04 3.04 -21.66
CA LEU A 207 -26.87 3.89 -21.87
C LEU A 207 -26.78 5.03 -20.83
N ASN A 208 -26.22 4.61 -19.70
CA ASN A 208 -25.17 5.26 -18.93
C ASN A 208 -25.51 6.52 -18.12
N PHE A 209 -25.38 6.35 -16.80
CA PHE A 209 -24.74 7.31 -15.92
C PHE A 209 -25.28 8.74 -16.01
N GLU A 210 -26.60 8.97 -16.07
CA GLU A 210 -27.16 10.30 -16.38
C GLU A 210 -26.54 11.46 -15.58
N GLU A 211 -26.19 11.27 -14.31
CA GLU A 211 -25.50 12.29 -13.51
C GLU A 211 -23.98 12.31 -13.72
N MET A 212 -23.30 11.16 -13.77
CA MET A 212 -21.84 11.08 -13.96
C MET A 212 -21.41 11.44 -15.39
N ALA A 213 -22.23 11.11 -16.38
CA ALA A 213 -22.08 11.50 -17.77
C ALA A 213 -22.26 13.00 -17.99
N GLN A 214 -22.85 13.77 -17.06
CA GLN A 214 -22.95 15.23 -17.17
C GLN A 214 -21.70 15.97 -16.65
N ASP A 215 -20.81 15.30 -15.91
CA ASP A 215 -19.58 15.88 -15.39
C ASP A 215 -18.44 15.75 -16.41
N GLU A 216 -18.26 16.78 -17.25
CA GLU A 216 -17.23 16.81 -18.30
C GLU A 216 -15.80 16.64 -17.77
N VAL A 217 -15.52 17.09 -16.54
CA VAL A 217 -14.18 16.98 -15.94
C VAL A 217 -13.88 15.52 -15.61
N ALA A 218 -14.84 14.83 -15.02
CA ALA A 218 -14.68 13.42 -14.67
C ALA A 218 -14.63 12.52 -15.91
N VAL A 219 -15.48 12.79 -16.93
CA VAL A 219 -15.41 12.08 -18.23
C VAL A 219 -14.04 12.28 -18.87
N GLY A 220 -13.52 13.51 -18.88
CA GLY A 220 -12.20 13.81 -19.43
C GLY A 220 -11.05 13.12 -18.69
N LEU A 221 -11.14 12.98 -17.36
CA LEU A 221 -10.15 12.25 -16.57
C LEU A 221 -10.17 10.73 -16.84
N LEU A 222 -11.36 10.13 -16.97
CA LEU A 222 -11.51 8.71 -17.28
C LEU A 222 -11.04 8.39 -18.70
N ASP A 223 -11.39 9.22 -19.68
CA ASP A 223 -10.92 9.08 -21.06
C ASP A 223 -9.39 9.31 -21.15
N GLY A 224 -8.85 10.27 -20.39
CA GLY A 224 -7.42 10.52 -20.29
C GLY A 224 -6.65 9.34 -19.70
N LEU A 225 -7.14 8.78 -18.59
CA LEU A 225 -6.56 7.60 -17.95
C LEU A 225 -6.45 6.43 -18.93
N LEU A 226 -7.51 6.14 -19.69
CA LEU A 226 -7.49 5.07 -20.70
C LEU A 226 -6.39 5.29 -21.74
N LEU A 227 -6.27 6.51 -22.28
CA LEU A 227 -5.27 6.85 -23.30
C LEU A 227 -3.84 6.82 -22.77
N GLU A 228 -3.64 7.13 -21.50
CA GLU A 228 -2.34 7.06 -20.82
C GLU A 228 -1.94 5.61 -20.50
N SER A 229 -2.91 4.73 -20.23
CA SER A 229 -2.69 3.34 -19.83
C SER A 229 -2.25 2.42 -20.97
N ASP A 230 -2.75 2.60 -22.19
CA ASP A 230 -2.29 1.82 -23.36
C ASP A 230 -2.34 2.64 -24.68
N PRO A 231 -1.23 2.73 -25.43
CA PRO A 231 -1.20 3.46 -26.71
C PRO A 231 -2.17 2.92 -27.78
N ARG A 232 -2.65 1.67 -27.64
CA ARG A 232 -3.62 1.03 -28.55
C ARG A 232 -5.03 1.56 -28.35
N ALA A 233 -5.32 2.23 -27.23
CA ALA A 233 -6.63 2.84 -26.97
C ALA A 233 -7.04 3.82 -28.09
N GLY A 234 -6.08 4.58 -28.63
CA GLY A 234 -6.32 5.48 -29.76
C GLY A 234 -6.85 4.76 -31.01
N ARG A 235 -6.25 3.60 -31.35
CA ARG A 235 -6.69 2.78 -32.49
C ARG A 235 -8.07 2.18 -32.25
N MET A 236 -8.35 1.77 -31.01
CA MET A 236 -9.67 1.25 -30.64
C MET A 236 -10.79 2.29 -30.83
N LEU A 237 -10.54 3.55 -30.43
CA LEU A 237 -11.49 4.64 -30.64
C LEU A 237 -11.77 4.93 -32.12
N GLU A 238 -10.77 4.77 -33.00
CA GLU A 238 -10.96 4.88 -34.44
C GLU A 238 -11.87 3.76 -34.97
N LEU A 239 -11.63 2.51 -34.56
CA LEU A 239 -12.43 1.35 -34.96
C LEU A 239 -13.89 1.47 -34.49
N MET A 240 -14.12 2.02 -33.29
CA MET A 240 -15.47 2.31 -32.80
C MET A 240 -16.14 3.41 -33.64
N ARG A 241 -15.40 4.45 -34.05
CA ARG A 241 -15.92 5.51 -34.92
C ARG A 241 -16.34 5.00 -36.29
N GLU A 242 -15.56 4.10 -36.89
CA GLU A 242 -15.92 3.43 -38.15
C GLU A 242 -17.22 2.63 -38.02
N ARG A 243 -17.52 2.14 -36.82
CA ARG A 243 -18.76 1.42 -36.45
C ARG A 243 -19.89 2.34 -35.99
N GLY A 244 -19.73 3.66 -36.12
CA GLY A 244 -20.77 4.64 -35.81
C GLY A 244 -20.85 5.05 -34.35
N TRP A 245 -19.81 4.84 -33.56
CA TRP A 245 -19.76 5.18 -32.13
C TRP A 245 -18.62 6.14 -31.80
N VAL A 246 -18.87 7.16 -30.98
CA VAL A 246 -17.83 8.07 -30.48
C VAL A 246 -17.83 8.13 -28.96
N GLY A 247 -16.64 8.41 -28.40
CA GLY A 247 -16.40 8.40 -26.95
C GLY A 247 -16.11 7.00 -26.42
N TRP A 248 -15.74 6.93 -25.15
CA TRP A 248 -15.47 5.68 -24.43
C TRP A 248 -16.25 5.63 -23.12
N THR A 249 -15.98 6.60 -22.24
CA THR A 249 -16.73 6.74 -20.98
C THR A 249 -18.19 7.14 -21.24
N ARG A 250 -18.41 8.01 -22.23
CA ARG A 250 -19.72 8.37 -22.77
C ARG A 250 -19.80 7.94 -24.24
N LEU A 251 -20.42 6.80 -24.50
CA LEU A 251 -20.64 6.32 -25.87
C LEU A 251 -21.84 7.03 -26.50
N GLU A 252 -21.60 7.75 -27.58
CA GLU A 252 -22.63 8.42 -28.37
C GLU A 252 -22.69 7.80 -29.78
N ARG A 253 -23.90 7.56 -30.29
CA ARG A 253 -24.08 7.06 -31.64
C ARG A 253 -23.96 8.21 -32.63
N LEU A 254 -23.07 8.07 -33.60
CA LEU A 254 -23.03 8.96 -34.77
C LEU A 254 -24.28 8.70 -35.60
N ASP A 255 -25.16 9.69 -35.70
CA ASP A 255 -26.26 9.64 -36.66
C ASP A 255 -25.66 9.38 -38.04
N ALA A 256 -26.12 8.30 -38.70
CA ALA A 256 -25.64 7.92 -40.02
C ALA A 256 -25.67 9.13 -40.96
N PRO A 257 -24.62 9.36 -41.79
CA PRO A 257 -24.68 10.44 -42.75
C PRO A 257 -25.91 10.21 -43.63
N CYS A 258 -26.82 11.18 -43.59
CA CYS A 258 -28.04 11.22 -44.38
C CYS A 258 -27.67 10.95 -45.84
N GLN A 259 -27.88 9.71 -46.32
CA GLN A 259 -27.65 9.34 -47.71
C GLN A 259 -28.64 10.17 -48.55
N ARG A 260 -28.11 11.14 -49.29
CA ARG A 260 -28.83 11.86 -50.36
C ARG A 260 -28.67 11.13 -51.69
#